data_AF-A0A428W6U6-F1
#
_entry.id   AF-A0A428W6U6-F1
#
_cell.length_a   1.000
_cell.length_b   1.000
_cell.length_c   1.000
_cell.angle_alpha   90.00
_cell.angle_beta   90.00
_cell.angle_gamma   90.00
#
_symmetry.space_group_name_H-M   'P 1'
#
loop_
_entity.id
_entity.type
_entity.pdbx_description
1 polymer ?
#
loop_
_entity_poly.entity_id
_entity_poly.type
_entity_poly.pdbx_seq_one_letter_code
_entity_poly.pdbx_strand_id
1 'polypeptide(L)' 'MAGAAVRQRTCAVCGAEFAPGARTEMEVLHDGEVRYVAVHPGHSTYARARENTVADRLRRITRPAA' A
#
# COMPACT_ATOMS: atom_id res chain seq x y z
N MET A 1 16.13 -16.78 6.48
CA MET A 1 14.79 -16.26 6.77
C MET A 1 14.12 -15.89 5.45
N ALA A 2 13.03 -16.56 5.07
CA ALA A 2 12.33 -16.30 3.82
C ALA A 2 11.34 -15.15 4.02
N GLY A 3 11.70 -13.95 3.56
CA GLY A 3 10.81 -12.77 3.61
C GLY A 3 9.58 -12.95 2.72
N ALA A 4 8.55 -12.10 2.88
CA ALA A 4 7.28 -12.20 2.13
C ALA A 4 7.46 -12.29 0.60
N ALA A 5 8.57 -11.78 0.06
CA ALA A 5 9.01 -11.93 -1.32
C ALA A 5 9.13 -13.40 -1.81
N VAL A 6 9.44 -14.35 -0.93
CA VAL A 6 9.49 -15.79 -1.28
C VAL A 6 8.09 -16.37 -1.51
N ARG A 7 7.05 -15.74 -0.95
CA ARG A 7 5.66 -16.21 -1.00
C ARG A 7 4.84 -15.46 -2.07
N GLN A 8 5.25 -14.25 -2.43
CA GLN A 8 4.51 -13.37 -3.32
C GLN A 8 5.30 -13.15 -4.61
N ARG A 9 4.81 -13.71 -5.73
CA ARG A 9 5.46 -13.62 -7.05
C ARG A 9 5.15 -12.32 -7.79
N THR A 10 4.18 -11.56 -7.31
CA THR A 10 3.65 -10.36 -7.96
C THR A 10 3.64 -9.18 -7.00
N CYS A 11 3.88 -7.99 -7.53
CA CYS A 11 3.79 -6.73 -6.79
C CYS A 11 2.34 -6.46 -6.38
N ALA A 12 2.11 -6.19 -5.09
CA ALA A 12 0.78 -5.90 -4.58
C ALA A 12 0.16 -4.57 -5.08
N VAL A 13 0.97 -3.69 -5.67
CA VAL A 13 0.53 -2.38 -6.16
C VAL A 13 0.17 -2.41 -7.64
N CYS A 14 1.03 -2.99 -8.49
CA CYS A 14 0.82 -3.02 -9.94
C CYS A 14 0.40 -4.38 -10.51
N GLY A 15 0.45 -5.45 -9.70
CA GLY A 15 0.14 -6.82 -10.13
C GLY A 15 1.20 -7.49 -11.01
N ALA A 16 2.24 -6.78 -11.44
CA ALA A 16 3.31 -7.34 -12.27
C ALA A 16 4.21 -8.31 -11.48
N GLU A 17 4.74 -9.32 -12.18
CA GLU A 17 5.63 -10.32 -11.61
C GLU A 17 6.99 -9.74 -11.21
N PHE A 18 7.54 -10.23 -10.11
CA PHE A 18 8.92 -9.94 -9.72
C PHE A 18 9.88 -10.78 -10.56
N ALA A 19 10.94 -10.17 -11.07
CA ALA A 19 12.00 -10.93 -11.72
C ALA A 19 12.72 -11.85 -10.70
N PRO A 20 13.12 -13.07 -11.10
CA PRO A 20 13.87 -13.97 -10.22
C PRO A 20 15.13 -13.30 -9.65
N GLY A 21 15.23 -13.20 -8.32
CA GLY A 21 16.35 -12.54 -7.64
C GLY A 21 16.27 -11.00 -7.58
N ALA A 22 15.19 -10.39 -8.07
CA ALA A 22 14.98 -8.97 -7.90
C ALA A 22 14.81 -8.59 -6.43
N ARG A 23 15.30 -7.39 -6.08
CA ARG A 23 15.03 -6.79 -4.77
C ARG A 23 13.59 -6.32 -4.73
N THR A 24 12.85 -6.78 -3.73
CA THR A 24 11.49 -6.33 -3.42
C THR A 24 11.52 -5.53 -2.13
N GLU A 25 10.72 -4.48 -2.04
CA GLU A 25 10.45 -3.79 -0.78
C GLU A 25 9.21 -4.41 -0.11
N MET A 26 9.04 -4.17 1.19
CA MET A 26 7.89 -4.67 1.95
C MET A 26 7.08 -3.48 2.46
N GLU A 27 5.79 -3.46 2.13
CA GLU A 27 4.86 -2.42 2.54
C GLU A 27 3.71 -3.01 3.35
N VAL A 28 3.08 -2.16 4.16
CA VAL A 28 1.89 -2.53 4.93
C VAL A 28 0.64 -2.24 4.09
N LEU A 29 -0.20 -3.24 3.92
CA LEU A 29 -1.52 -3.13 3.30
C LEU A 29 -2.59 -3.23 4.39
N HIS A 30 -3.48 -2.23 4.40
CA HIS A 30 -4.66 -2.19 5.27
C HIS A 30 -5.92 -2.48 4.43
N ASP A 31 -6.42 -3.71 4.49
CA ASP A 31 -7.62 -4.15 3.76
C ASP A 31 -8.66 -4.77 4.71
N GLY A 32 -8.90 -4.09 5.85
CA GLY A 32 -9.68 -4.63 6.98
C GLY A 32 -8.83 -5.47 7.96
N GLU A 33 -7.65 -5.88 7.54
CA GLU A 33 -6.59 -6.48 8.36
C GLU A 33 -5.22 -5.95 7.90
N VAL A 34 -4.23 -5.99 8.80
CA VAL A 34 -2.86 -5.54 8.52
C VAL A 34 -2.08 -6.68 7.87
N ARG A 35 -1.65 -6.51 6.63
CA ARG A 35 -0.85 -7.50 5.88
C ARG A 35 0.47 -6.88 5.40
N TYR A 36 1.56 -7.65 5.47
CA TYR A 36 2.85 -7.26 4.91
C TYR A 36 3.01 -7.83 3.51
N VAL A 37 3.10 -6.96 2.51
CA VAL A 37 3.13 -7.34 1.09
C VAL A 37 4.40 -6.87 0.40
N ALA A 38 4.87 -7.65 -0.56
CA ALA A 38 5.99 -7.29 -1.40
C ALA A 38 5.57 -6.30 -2.49
N VAL A 39 6.39 -5.28 -2.71
CA VAL A 39 6.21 -4.27 -3.74
C VAL A 39 7.50 -4.02 -4.51
N HIS A 40 7.38 -3.46 -5.72
CA HIS A 40 8.55 -2.98 -6.46
C HIS A 40 9.18 -1.79 -5.75
N PRO A 41 10.49 -1.57 -5.91
CA PRO A 41 11.12 -0.36 -5.43
C PRO A 41 10.38 0.90 -5.90
N GLY A 42 9.98 1.76 -4.96
CA GLY A 42 9.23 2.99 -5.26
C GLY A 42 7.72 2.81 -5.49
N HIS A 43 7.19 1.58 -5.41
CA HIS A 43 5.75 1.36 -5.29
C HIS A 43 5.34 1.41 -3.82
N SER A 44 4.20 2.03 -3.53
CA SER A 44 3.63 2.06 -2.19
C SER A 44 2.17 1.65 -2.23
N THR A 45 1.77 0.87 -1.23
CA THR A 45 0.36 0.56 -0.96
C THR A 45 -0.37 1.77 -0.37
N TYR A 46 0.36 2.82 0.02
CA TYR A 46 -0.20 4.06 0.53
C TYR A 46 -0.90 4.84 -0.59
N ALA A 47 -2.23 4.75 -0.62
CA ALA A 47 -3.05 5.50 -1.57
C ALA A 47 -3.18 6.97 -1.13
N ARG A 48 -2.13 7.78 -1.35
CA ARG A 48 -2.10 9.22 -1.00
C ARG A 48 -3.33 10.00 -1.50
N ALA A 49 -3.86 9.65 -2.68
CA ALA A 49 -5.08 10.26 -3.22
C ALA A 49 -6.33 9.95 -2.39
N ARG A 50 -6.44 8.72 -1.87
CA ARG A 50 -7.54 8.30 -0.99
C ARG A 50 -7.47 9.03 0.35
N GLU A 51 -6.28 9.13 0.93
CA GLU A 51 -6.04 9.80 2.21
C GLU A 51 -6.35 11.30 2.13
N ASN A 52 -5.91 11.97 1.05
CA ASN A 52 -6.27 13.36 0.81
C ASN A 52 -7.78 13.56 0.68
N THR A 53 -8.47 12.64 -0.02
CA THR A 53 -9.93 12.68 -0.18
C THR A 53 -10.65 12.46 1.14
N VAL A 54 -10.18 11.52 1.97
CA VAL A 54 -10.71 11.27 3.31
C VAL A 54 -10.48 12.48 4.20
N ALA A 55 -9.28 13.06 4.20
CA ALA A 55 -8.97 14.26 4.97
C ALA A 55 -9.83 15.46 4.56
N ASP A 56 -10.03 15.68 3.26
CA ASP A 56 -10.91 16.73 2.74
C ASP A 56 -12.38 16.49 3.14
N ARG A 57 -12.86 15.25 3.05
CA ARG A 57 -14.19 14.88 3.54
C ARG A 57 -14.32 15.13 5.04
N LEU A 58 -13.33 14.74 5.83
CA LEU A 58 -13.30 14.93 7.29
C LEU A 58 -13.41 16.42 7.64
N ARG A 59 -12.63 17.27 6.97
CA ARG A 59 -12.70 18.74 7.16
C ARG A 59 -14.09 19.30 6.88
N ARG A 60 -14.81 18.77 5.88
CA ARG A 60 -16.17 19.23 5.57
C ARG A 60 -17.20 18.85 6.62
N ILE A 61 -17.10 17.65 7.21
CA ILE A 61 -18.01 17.21 8.28
C ILE A 61 -17.69 17.80 9.64
N THR A 62 -16.42 18.07 9.95
CA THR A 62 -16.02 18.62 11.25
C THR A 62 -16.01 20.15 11.27
N ARG A 63 -16.19 20.82 10.13
CA ARG A 63 -16.33 22.27 10.10
C ARG A 63 -17.62 22.67 10.81
N PRO A 64 -17.56 23.36 11.96
CA PRO A 64 -18.77 23.81 12.64
C PRO A 64 -19.49 24.82 11.75
N ALA A 65 -20.82 24.74 11.74
CA ALA A 65 -21.66 25.78 11.18
C ALA A 65 -21.43 27.06 11.99
N ALA A 66 -20.88 28.09 11.35
CA ALA A 66 -20.79 29.43 11.90
C ALA A 66 -22.15 30.13 11.81
#